data_AF-A0A8T6RQ14-F1
#
_entry.id   AF-A0A8T6RQ14-F1
#
_cell.length_a   1.000
_cell.length_b   1.000
_cell.length_c   1.000
_cell.angle_alpha   90.00
_cell.angle_beta   90.00
_cell.angle_gamma   90.00
#
_symmetry.space_group_name_H-M   'P 1'
#
loop_
_entity.id
_entity.type
_entity.pdbx_description
1 polymer ?
#
loop_
_entity_poly.entity_id
_entity_poly.type
_entity_poly.pdbx_seq_one_letter_code
_entity_poly.pdbx_strand_id
1 'polypeptide(L)'
;MLDSEATMTNCSVGGATTHGLSVNGSTLVLMNTTYQTDRLEVVGGGVVEVWWLVTARVLWPDPEELGSVNVNVTDVTGAQVGGGRPDAGGTVRWIPVLSLVHQGTGDNDHGPHTVWADLFGYSVSETVFLRSSVNVLLDLKDTDPPVFQVLGPVEAEIWTRSWTLTVFGWAVDAGSGTDEVRVYTDYSPTSQRSSGDAFSFQIGLSDGRHVVELRAKDLAGNEASYSFVVWVETDALVMSPPETGRRHPHL
;
A
#
# COMPACT_ATOMS: atom_id res chain seq x y z
N MET A 1 -26.77 2.85 41.91
CA MET A 1 -27.49 4.02 41.35
C MET A 1 -27.45 3.86 39.85
N LEU A 2 -28.54 4.11 39.15
CA LEU A 2 -28.51 4.12 37.68
C LEU A 2 -27.68 5.34 37.27
N ASP A 3 -26.57 5.11 36.58
CA ASP A 3 -25.75 6.18 36.01
C ASP A 3 -26.64 6.99 35.07
N SER A 4 -26.97 8.21 35.47
CA SER A 4 -27.84 9.09 34.69
C SER A 4 -27.00 9.75 33.61
N GLU A 5 -27.33 9.47 32.36
CA GLU A 5 -26.59 9.95 31.19
C GLU A 5 -27.51 10.71 30.23
N ALA A 6 -26.99 11.82 29.69
CA ALA A 6 -27.56 12.53 28.55
C ALA A 6 -26.53 12.61 27.42
N THR A 7 -26.99 12.54 26.16
CA THR A 7 -26.13 12.67 24.98
C THR A 7 -26.62 13.81 24.08
N MET A 8 -25.70 14.64 23.60
CA MET A 8 -25.93 15.69 22.60
C MET A 8 -25.07 15.43 21.37
N THR A 9 -25.69 15.27 20.20
CA THR A 9 -25.00 14.83 18.97
C THR A 9 -25.16 15.84 17.84
N ASN A 10 -24.06 16.18 17.15
CA ASN A 10 -24.04 17.03 15.96
C ASN A 10 -24.71 18.39 16.18
N CYS A 11 -24.42 19.06 17.29
CA CYS A 11 -25.05 20.33 17.65
C CYS A 11 -24.05 21.37 18.16
N SER A 12 -24.57 22.53 18.55
CA SER A 12 -23.81 23.63 19.13
C SER A 12 -24.56 24.19 20.33
N VAL A 13 -23.90 24.26 21.48
CA VAL A 13 -24.46 24.82 22.72
C VAL A 13 -23.70 26.08 23.10
N GLY A 14 -24.29 27.25 22.86
CA GLY A 14 -23.64 28.52 23.18
C GLY A 14 -24.59 29.70 23.17
N GLY A 15 -24.04 30.89 23.40
CA GLY A 15 -24.79 32.14 23.52
C GLY A 15 -25.36 32.39 24.92
N ALA A 16 -24.96 31.60 25.92
CA ALA A 16 -25.43 31.78 27.28
C ALA A 16 -24.74 32.96 27.97
N THR A 17 -25.50 33.81 28.64
CA THR A 17 -24.98 34.97 29.39
C THR A 17 -24.67 34.65 30.85
N THR A 18 -25.24 33.56 31.39
CA THR A 18 -25.05 33.11 32.78
C THR A 18 -24.42 31.72 32.84
N HIS A 19 -25.20 30.66 32.59
CA HIS A 19 -24.76 29.27 32.57
C HIS A 19 -25.14 28.65 31.22
N GLY A 20 -24.19 28.01 30.52
CA GLY A 20 -24.43 27.33 29.25
C GLY A 20 -24.80 25.87 29.45
N LEU A 21 -23.89 25.11 30.05
CA LEU A 21 -24.11 23.72 30.45
C LEU A 21 -23.79 23.59 31.95
N SER A 22 -24.68 22.96 32.72
CA SER A 22 -24.44 22.65 34.13
C SER A 22 -24.77 21.18 34.36
N VAL A 23 -23.80 20.42 34.87
CA VAL A 23 -23.88 18.97 35.07
C VAL A 23 -23.56 18.66 36.53
N ASN A 24 -24.53 18.11 37.26
CA ASN A 24 -24.41 17.80 38.68
C ASN A 24 -24.65 16.31 38.94
N GLY A 25 -23.59 15.57 39.26
CA GLY A 25 -23.65 14.15 39.62
C GLY A 25 -24.03 13.16 38.51
N SER A 26 -24.16 13.64 37.27
CA SER A 26 -24.53 12.85 36.07
C SER A 26 -23.46 12.94 34.99
N THR A 27 -23.56 12.11 33.95
CA THR A 27 -22.70 12.17 32.77
C THR A 27 -23.41 12.89 31.61
N LEU A 28 -22.70 13.82 30.96
CA LEU A 28 -23.12 14.43 29.69
C LEU A 28 -22.11 14.06 28.60
N VAL A 29 -22.58 13.38 27.56
CA VAL A 29 -21.78 13.05 26.38
C VAL A 29 -22.04 14.08 25.29
N LEU A 30 -20.99 14.78 24.88
CA LEU A 30 -20.99 15.71 23.75
C LEU A 30 -20.35 15.02 22.55
N MET A 31 -21.17 14.46 21.67
CA MET A 31 -20.72 13.76 20.46
C MET A 31 -20.74 14.69 19.25
N ASN A 32 -19.58 15.02 18.70
CA ASN A 32 -19.44 15.98 17.60
C ASN A 32 -20.23 17.27 17.84
N THR A 33 -20.11 17.81 19.06
CA THR A 33 -20.89 18.94 19.54
C THR A 33 -19.96 20.04 20.03
N THR A 34 -20.17 21.26 19.53
CA THR A 34 -19.43 22.44 20.02
C THR A 34 -20.15 23.06 21.22
N TYR A 35 -19.40 23.65 22.14
CA TYR A 35 -19.95 24.24 23.36
C TYR A 35 -19.08 25.40 23.87
N GLN A 36 -19.66 26.28 24.68
CA GLN A 36 -18.93 27.35 25.37
C GLN A 36 -18.25 26.82 26.62
N THR A 37 -16.94 26.64 26.57
CA THR A 37 -16.13 26.10 27.68
C THR A 37 -16.09 27.04 28.89
N ASP A 38 -16.12 28.35 28.70
CA ASP A 38 -16.14 29.37 29.77
C ASP A 38 -17.47 29.46 30.52
N ARG A 39 -18.48 28.72 30.06
CA ARG A 39 -19.84 28.65 30.62
C ARG A 39 -20.28 27.23 30.96
N LEU A 40 -19.30 26.34 31.15
CA LEU A 40 -19.50 24.98 31.62
C LEU A 40 -19.31 24.89 33.13
N GLU A 41 -20.28 24.31 33.82
CA GLU A 41 -20.21 24.00 35.25
C GLU A 41 -20.35 22.48 35.44
N VAL A 42 -19.37 21.85 36.10
CA VAL A 42 -19.38 20.41 36.40
C VAL A 42 -19.15 20.20 37.88
N VAL A 43 -20.16 19.72 38.59
CA VAL A 43 -20.17 19.64 40.07
C VAL A 43 -20.77 18.34 40.58
N GLY A 44 -20.66 18.08 41.89
CA GLY A 44 -21.33 16.95 42.54
C GLY A 44 -20.94 15.56 42.01
N GLY A 45 -19.74 15.43 41.42
CA GLY A 45 -19.31 14.20 40.76
C GLY A 45 -19.79 14.05 39.32
N GLY A 46 -20.32 15.12 38.71
CA GLY A 46 -20.69 15.13 37.29
C GLY A 46 -19.48 15.00 36.38
N VAL A 47 -19.74 14.57 35.15
CA VAL A 47 -18.72 14.35 34.11
C VAL A 47 -19.25 14.87 32.78
N VAL A 48 -18.41 15.56 32.01
CA VAL A 48 -18.70 15.86 30.60
C VAL A 48 -17.64 15.21 29.72
N GLU A 49 -18.05 14.32 28.84
CA GLU A 49 -17.17 13.67 27.88
C GLU A 49 -17.35 14.30 26.49
N VAL A 50 -16.23 14.71 25.89
CA VAL A 50 -16.22 15.35 24.58
C VAL A 50 -15.64 14.40 23.55
N TRP A 51 -16.51 13.94 22.66
CA TRP A 51 -16.20 12.97 21.62
C TRP A 51 -16.21 13.64 20.25
N TRP A 52 -15.21 13.33 19.42
CA TRP A 52 -15.16 13.76 18.03
C TRP A 52 -15.13 12.55 17.10
N LEU A 53 -15.55 12.74 15.85
CA LEU A 53 -15.53 11.70 14.84
C LEU A 53 -14.26 11.80 14.00
N VAL A 54 -13.54 10.69 13.89
CA VAL A 54 -12.45 10.53 12.91
C VAL A 54 -12.99 9.76 11.73
N THR A 55 -12.81 10.30 10.53
CA THR A 55 -12.95 9.53 9.28
C THR A 55 -11.55 9.31 8.72
N ALA A 56 -11.14 8.06 8.59
CA ALA A 56 -9.83 7.70 8.04
C ALA A 56 -10.00 7.12 6.64
N ARG A 57 -9.21 7.59 5.68
CA ARG A 57 -9.12 7.01 4.34
C ARG A 57 -7.72 6.44 4.14
N VAL A 58 -7.64 5.15 3.88
CA VAL A 58 -6.41 4.43 3.54
C VAL A 58 -6.26 4.41 2.02
N LEU A 59 -5.06 4.69 1.53
CA LEU A 59 -4.67 4.46 0.14
C LEU A 59 -3.65 3.32 0.10
N TRP A 60 -3.82 2.43 -0.87
CA TRP A 60 -2.90 1.37 -1.22
C TRP A 60 -2.97 1.16 -2.75
N PRO A 61 -1.87 0.78 -3.43
CA PRO A 61 -1.88 0.56 -4.87
C PRO A 61 -2.90 -0.49 -5.34
N ASP A 62 -3.08 -1.57 -4.55
CA ASP A 62 -4.12 -2.57 -4.81
C ASP A 62 -5.36 -2.35 -3.91
N PRO A 63 -6.49 -1.84 -4.44
CA PRO A 63 -7.68 -1.61 -3.64
C PRO A 63 -8.32 -2.90 -3.11
N GLU A 64 -8.06 -4.08 -3.70
CA GLU A 64 -8.64 -5.34 -3.25
C GLU A 64 -8.12 -5.78 -1.87
N GLU A 65 -6.89 -5.38 -1.54
CA GLU A 65 -6.24 -5.72 -0.26
C GLU A 65 -6.65 -4.82 0.90
N LEU A 66 -7.34 -3.71 0.64
CA LEU A 66 -7.79 -2.76 1.68
C LEU A 66 -8.76 -3.38 2.69
N GLY A 67 -9.44 -4.49 2.34
CA GLY A 67 -10.32 -5.21 3.26
C GLY A 67 -9.58 -5.92 4.41
N SER A 68 -8.29 -6.17 4.25
CA SER A 68 -7.45 -6.82 5.27
C SER A 68 -6.94 -5.83 6.33
N VAL A 69 -6.82 -4.55 5.97
CA VAL A 69 -6.32 -3.45 6.81
C VAL A 69 -7.19 -3.20 8.03
N ASN A 70 -6.56 -2.85 9.15
CA ASN A 70 -7.23 -2.21 10.28
C ASN A 70 -6.68 -0.80 10.47
N VAL A 71 -7.58 0.19 10.58
CA VAL A 71 -7.23 1.50 11.09
C VAL A 71 -7.38 1.47 12.61
N ASN A 72 -6.40 2.00 13.32
CA ASN A 72 -6.40 2.09 14.77
C ASN A 72 -6.21 3.55 15.20
N VAL A 73 -6.80 3.91 16.34
CA VAL A 73 -6.60 5.21 16.98
C VAL A 73 -6.11 4.97 18.41
N THR A 74 -4.97 5.54 18.77
CA THR A 74 -4.47 5.56 20.15
C THR A 74 -4.55 6.95 20.75
N ASP A 75 -4.68 7.02 22.08
CA ASP A 75 -4.61 8.27 22.83
C ASP A 75 -3.17 8.58 23.29
N VAL A 76 -3.02 9.66 24.07
CA VAL A 76 -1.73 10.11 24.62
C VAL A 76 -1.02 9.08 25.50
N THR A 77 -1.76 8.11 26.05
CA THR A 77 -1.20 7.03 26.88
C THR A 77 -0.71 5.85 26.02
N GLY A 78 -1.02 5.85 24.73
CA GLY A 78 -0.78 4.74 23.81
C GLY A 78 -1.89 3.68 23.84
N ALA A 79 -2.95 3.87 24.62
CA ALA A 79 -4.09 2.96 24.65
C ALA A 79 -4.89 3.10 23.36
N GLN A 80 -5.32 1.97 22.78
CA GLN A 80 -6.23 2.00 21.64
C GLN A 80 -7.63 2.43 22.09
N VAL A 81 -8.12 3.53 21.53
CA VAL A 81 -9.40 4.17 21.88
C VAL A 81 -10.40 4.18 20.73
N GLY A 82 -9.99 3.75 19.54
CA GLY A 82 -10.85 3.65 18.37
C GLY A 82 -10.21 2.85 17.25
N GLY A 83 -10.97 2.63 16.19
CA GLY A 83 -10.51 1.96 14.99
C GLY A 83 -11.63 1.33 14.18
N GLY A 84 -11.26 0.63 13.12
CA GLY A 84 -12.20 -0.11 12.28
C GLY A 84 -11.55 -0.66 11.01
N ARG A 85 -12.29 -1.51 10.31
CA ARG A 85 -11.91 -2.01 8.99
C ARG A 85 -12.42 -1.06 7.90
N PRO A 86 -11.59 -0.68 6.92
CA PRO A 86 -12.02 0.13 5.80
C PRO A 86 -13.13 -0.55 4.98
N ASP A 87 -14.00 0.26 4.37
CA ASP A 87 -14.86 -0.21 3.27
C ASP A 87 -14.03 -0.51 2.01
N ALA A 88 -14.66 -1.03 0.96
CA ALA A 88 -13.99 -1.32 -0.32
C ALA A 88 -13.37 -0.06 -0.99
N GLY A 89 -13.73 1.14 -0.54
CA GLY A 89 -13.13 2.40 -0.98
C GLY A 89 -12.00 2.89 -0.07
N GLY A 90 -11.54 2.06 0.86
CA GLY A 90 -10.48 2.38 1.81
C GLY A 90 -10.91 3.29 2.96
N THR A 91 -12.21 3.47 3.22
CA THR A 91 -12.66 4.44 4.23
C THR A 91 -13.23 3.78 5.48
N VAL A 92 -12.74 4.18 6.66
CA VAL A 92 -13.39 3.96 7.95
C VAL A 92 -14.10 5.25 8.35
N ARG A 93 -15.43 5.24 8.38
CA ARG A 93 -16.24 6.43 8.73
C ARG A 93 -16.59 6.44 10.21
N TRP A 94 -16.63 7.64 10.77
CA TRP A 94 -17.26 7.93 12.06
C TRP A 94 -16.69 7.14 13.24
N ILE A 95 -15.36 7.01 13.33
CA ILE A 95 -14.70 6.46 14.51
C ILE A 95 -14.92 7.45 15.67
N PRO A 96 -15.69 7.12 16.71
CA PRO A 96 -15.87 8.00 17.86
C PRO A 96 -14.61 7.93 18.72
N VAL A 97 -14.03 9.08 19.04
CA VAL A 97 -12.81 9.17 19.85
C VAL A 97 -13.01 10.20 20.97
N LEU A 98 -12.82 9.76 22.21
CA LEU A 98 -12.84 10.63 23.38
C LEU A 98 -11.63 11.56 23.33
N SER A 99 -11.89 12.86 23.38
CA SER A 99 -10.86 13.89 23.30
C SER A 99 -10.58 14.59 24.61
N LEU A 100 -11.60 14.81 25.42
CA LEU A 100 -11.53 15.61 26.63
C LEU A 100 -12.61 15.17 27.61
N VAL A 101 -12.25 15.10 28.89
CA VAL A 101 -13.19 14.88 29.97
C VAL A 101 -13.14 16.06 30.93
N HIS A 102 -14.26 16.74 31.15
CA HIS A 102 -14.40 17.75 32.20
C HIS A 102 -14.96 17.12 33.46
N GLN A 103 -14.35 17.44 34.60
CA GLN A 103 -14.81 17.07 35.93
C GLN A 103 -14.69 18.27 36.86
N GLY A 104 -15.37 18.24 38.00
CA GLY A 104 -15.22 19.30 39.02
C GLY A 104 -13.79 19.44 39.57
N THR A 105 -12.93 18.44 39.35
CA THR A 105 -11.51 18.42 39.74
C THR A 105 -10.56 18.96 38.67
N GLY A 106 -11.06 19.23 37.46
CA GLY A 106 -10.27 19.71 36.32
C GLY A 106 -10.55 18.94 35.04
N ASP A 107 -9.78 19.29 34.00
CA ASP A 107 -9.92 18.74 32.66
C ASP A 107 -8.84 17.68 32.41
N ASN A 108 -9.24 16.56 31.81
CA ASN A 108 -8.34 15.52 31.33
C ASN A 108 -8.35 15.51 29.80
N ASP A 109 -7.28 15.99 29.17
CA ASP A 109 -7.10 15.95 27.72
C ASP A 109 -6.54 14.57 27.33
N HIS A 110 -7.25 13.86 26.46
CA HIS A 110 -6.84 12.55 25.95
C HIS A 110 -5.97 12.68 24.68
N GLY A 111 -5.81 13.89 24.15
CA GLY A 111 -4.94 14.16 23.02
C GLY A 111 -3.47 14.34 23.38
N PRO A 112 -2.56 14.32 22.38
CA PRO A 112 -2.85 14.04 20.97
C PRO A 112 -3.19 12.57 20.73
N HIS A 113 -3.95 12.31 19.67
CA HIS A 113 -4.28 10.95 19.22
C HIS A 113 -3.40 10.58 18.03
N THR A 114 -3.09 9.30 17.90
CA THR A 114 -2.40 8.77 16.71
C THR A 114 -3.34 7.87 15.94
N VAL A 115 -3.62 8.22 14.69
CA VAL A 115 -4.41 7.41 13.75
C VAL A 115 -3.44 6.69 12.84
N TRP A 116 -3.50 5.37 12.75
CA TRP A 116 -2.52 4.62 11.97
C TRP A 116 -3.12 3.37 11.32
N ALA A 117 -2.44 2.87 10.30
CA ALA A 117 -2.76 1.63 9.60
C ALA A 117 -1.48 0.88 9.25
N ASP A 118 -1.62 -0.43 9.07
CA ASP A 118 -0.59 -1.31 8.56
C ASP A 118 -1.15 -2.28 7.51
N LEU A 119 -0.30 -2.65 6.56
CA LEU A 119 -0.58 -3.65 5.54
C LEU A 119 0.74 -4.25 5.08
N PHE A 120 0.87 -5.59 5.07
CA PHE A 120 2.07 -6.31 4.61
C PHE A 120 3.41 -5.83 5.20
N GLY A 121 3.40 -5.28 6.43
CA GLY A 121 4.60 -4.74 7.08
C GLY A 121 4.88 -3.25 6.78
N TYR A 122 4.15 -2.64 5.85
CA TYR A 122 4.12 -1.20 5.65
C TYR A 122 3.22 -0.56 6.70
N SER A 123 3.61 0.60 7.24
CA SER A 123 2.81 1.33 8.22
C SER A 123 2.85 2.82 7.94
N VAL A 124 1.74 3.49 8.25
CA VAL A 124 1.58 4.94 8.17
C VAL A 124 0.79 5.42 9.37
N SER A 125 1.12 6.60 9.89
CA SER A 125 0.46 7.18 11.05
C SER A 125 0.36 8.70 10.94
N GLU A 126 -0.72 9.26 11.46
CA GLU A 126 -0.99 10.68 11.54
C GLU A 126 -1.33 11.07 12.98
N THR A 127 -0.75 12.16 13.47
CA THR A 127 -1.09 12.72 14.78
C THR A 127 -2.18 13.77 14.65
N VAL A 128 -3.26 13.64 15.41
CA VAL A 128 -4.40 14.55 15.39
C VAL A 128 -4.69 15.14 16.76
N PHE A 129 -5.07 16.41 16.79
CA PHE A 129 -5.58 17.10 17.98
C PHE A 129 -7.08 17.29 17.82
N LEU A 130 -7.86 16.43 18.49
CA LEU A 130 -9.31 16.41 18.34
C LEU A 130 -9.94 17.57 19.12
N ARG A 131 -10.19 18.68 18.41
CA ARG A 131 -11.02 19.82 18.85
C ARG A 131 -12.28 19.99 18.01
N SER A 132 -12.37 19.22 16.93
CA SER A 132 -13.51 19.03 16.05
C SER A 132 -13.38 17.64 15.40
N SER A 133 -14.42 17.16 14.74
CA SER A 133 -14.29 15.98 13.86
C SER A 133 -13.27 16.25 12.74
N VAL A 134 -12.53 15.22 12.35
CA VAL A 134 -11.44 15.32 11.36
C VAL A 134 -11.51 14.22 10.31
N ASN A 135 -10.96 14.52 9.13
CA ASN A 135 -10.68 13.53 8.10
C ASN A 135 -9.16 13.31 8.03
N VAL A 136 -8.73 12.06 8.05
CA VAL A 136 -7.32 11.65 8.00
C VAL A 136 -7.09 10.85 6.73
N LEU A 137 -6.03 11.17 6.00
CA LEU A 137 -5.57 10.37 4.86
C LEU A 137 -4.33 9.58 5.31
N LEU A 138 -4.38 8.26 5.16
CA LEU A 138 -3.30 7.32 5.47
C LEU A 138 -2.81 6.72 4.15
N ASP A 139 -1.72 7.26 3.62
CA ASP A 139 -1.18 6.84 2.32
C ASP A 139 -0.08 5.80 2.52
N LEU A 140 -0.45 4.51 2.49
CA LEU A 140 0.51 3.41 2.58
C LEU A 140 1.28 3.31 1.26
N LYS A 141 2.61 3.27 1.36
CA LYS A 141 3.51 3.22 0.22
C LYS A 141 4.27 1.91 0.22
N ASP A 142 4.06 1.13 -0.83
CA ASP A 142 4.97 0.06 -1.19
C ASP A 142 6.23 0.66 -1.83
N THR A 143 7.39 0.25 -1.33
CA THR A 143 8.71 0.70 -1.79
C THR A 143 9.58 -0.45 -2.28
N ASP A 144 9.06 -1.68 -2.24
CA ASP A 144 9.84 -2.86 -2.56
C ASP A 144 9.64 -3.20 -4.04
N PRO A 145 10.71 -3.33 -4.84
CA PRO A 145 10.58 -3.71 -6.24
C PRO A 145 10.38 -5.24 -6.39
N PRO A 146 9.79 -5.69 -7.51
CA PRO A 146 9.70 -7.11 -7.82
C PRO A 146 11.07 -7.82 -7.84
N VAL A 147 11.09 -9.09 -7.44
CA VAL A 147 12.28 -9.94 -7.48
C VAL A 147 12.13 -11.04 -8.52
N PHE A 148 13.06 -11.12 -9.47
CA PHE A 148 13.08 -12.16 -10.48
C PHE A 148 13.56 -13.52 -9.96
N GLN A 149 12.83 -14.57 -10.30
CA GLN A 149 13.18 -15.99 -10.16
C GLN A 149 13.05 -16.66 -11.54
N VAL A 150 14.07 -16.47 -12.38
CA VAL A 150 14.10 -17.05 -13.73
C VAL A 150 14.38 -18.54 -13.65
N LEU A 151 13.54 -19.37 -14.28
CA LEU A 151 13.68 -20.83 -14.31
C LEU A 151 14.40 -21.32 -15.57
N GLY A 152 14.32 -20.54 -16.65
CA GLY A 152 15.06 -20.80 -17.85
C GLY A 152 14.95 -19.63 -18.83
N PRO A 153 16.05 -19.21 -19.48
CA PRO A 153 17.43 -19.64 -19.22
C PRO A 153 17.99 -19.02 -17.92
N VAL A 154 18.87 -19.73 -17.22
CA VAL A 154 19.51 -19.25 -15.96
C VAL A 154 20.95 -18.79 -16.15
N GLU A 155 21.55 -19.13 -17.28
CA GLU A 155 22.91 -18.73 -17.63
C GLU A 155 22.95 -17.27 -18.09
N ALA A 156 23.97 -16.53 -17.68
CA ALA A 156 24.16 -15.14 -18.11
C ALA A 156 24.52 -15.01 -19.60
N GLU A 157 24.98 -16.11 -20.22
CA GLU A 157 25.33 -16.19 -21.63
C GLU A 157 24.88 -17.54 -22.21
N ILE A 158 24.16 -17.50 -23.33
CA ILE A 158 23.53 -18.67 -23.95
C ILE A 158 24.01 -18.77 -25.39
N TRP A 159 24.38 -19.98 -25.81
CA TRP A 159 24.69 -20.30 -27.19
C TRP A 159 23.63 -21.23 -27.74
N THR A 160 22.99 -20.85 -28.84
CA THR A 160 21.89 -21.61 -29.45
C THR A 160 22.00 -21.64 -30.97
N ARG A 161 21.46 -22.69 -31.58
CA ARG A 161 21.25 -22.77 -33.03
C ARG A 161 19.78 -22.58 -33.41
N SER A 162 18.96 -22.15 -32.45
CA SER A 162 17.52 -21.91 -32.61
C SER A 162 17.26 -20.41 -32.68
N TRP A 163 16.47 -20.00 -33.68
CA TRP A 163 15.94 -18.64 -33.81
C TRP A 163 14.91 -18.29 -32.73
N THR A 164 14.41 -19.27 -31.99
CA THR A 164 13.44 -19.06 -30.91
C THR A 164 14.05 -19.45 -29.57
N LEU A 165 13.95 -18.55 -28.60
CA LEU A 165 14.31 -18.76 -27.20
C LEU A 165 13.07 -18.69 -26.32
N THR A 166 12.85 -19.69 -25.47
CA THR A 166 11.82 -19.63 -24.43
C THR A 166 12.42 -19.13 -23.13
N VAL A 167 11.81 -18.10 -22.55
CA VAL A 167 12.21 -17.49 -21.26
C VAL A 167 11.03 -17.57 -20.30
N PHE A 168 11.18 -18.19 -19.14
CA PHE A 168 10.09 -18.39 -18.19
C PHE A 168 10.57 -18.38 -16.75
N GLY A 169 9.67 -18.01 -15.85
CA GLY A 169 9.96 -17.89 -14.42
C GLY A 169 8.92 -17.03 -13.73
N TRP A 170 9.35 -16.39 -12.65
CA TRP A 170 8.52 -15.51 -11.84
C TRP A 170 9.20 -14.16 -11.64
N ALA A 171 8.42 -13.09 -11.53
CA ALA A 171 8.79 -11.85 -10.89
C ALA A 171 7.80 -11.70 -9.73
N VAL A 172 8.27 -11.75 -8.50
CA VAL A 172 7.39 -11.73 -7.32
C VAL A 172 7.65 -10.44 -6.56
N ASP A 173 6.60 -9.69 -6.29
CA ASP A 173 6.64 -8.61 -5.33
C ASP A 173 5.89 -9.00 -4.05
N ALA A 174 6.45 -8.65 -2.89
CA ALA A 174 5.88 -8.98 -1.58
C ALA A 174 4.94 -7.89 -1.03
N GLY A 175 4.98 -6.70 -1.63
CA GLY A 175 4.17 -5.56 -1.24
C GLY A 175 2.85 -5.50 -1.99
N SER A 176 2.81 -4.70 -3.04
CA SER A 176 1.62 -4.47 -3.86
C SER A 176 1.38 -5.54 -4.92
N GLY A 177 2.32 -6.45 -5.12
CA GLY A 177 2.23 -7.52 -6.12
C GLY A 177 2.64 -7.05 -7.52
N THR A 178 3.03 -8.00 -8.36
CA THR A 178 3.54 -7.69 -9.70
C THR A 178 2.40 -7.31 -10.65
N ASP A 179 2.47 -6.13 -11.28
CA ASP A 179 1.53 -5.70 -12.31
C ASP A 179 1.85 -6.39 -13.64
N GLU A 180 3.07 -6.18 -14.13
CA GLU A 180 3.48 -6.69 -15.43
C GLU A 180 4.96 -7.09 -15.52
N VAL A 181 5.23 -8.03 -16.43
CA VAL A 181 6.58 -8.34 -16.90
C VAL A 181 6.63 -8.12 -18.40
N ARG A 182 7.65 -7.41 -18.88
CA ARG A 182 7.90 -7.14 -20.31
C ARG A 182 9.27 -7.65 -20.72
N VAL A 183 9.41 -8.00 -21.99
CA VAL A 183 10.69 -8.41 -22.58
C VAL A 183 11.16 -7.41 -23.64
N TYR A 184 12.44 -7.14 -23.60
CA TYR A 184 13.19 -6.25 -24.48
C TYR A 184 14.31 -7.06 -25.13
N THR A 185 14.57 -6.77 -26.41
CA THR A 185 15.68 -7.34 -27.19
C THR A 185 16.51 -6.20 -27.74
N ASP A 186 17.81 -6.21 -27.49
CA ASP A 186 18.75 -5.16 -27.89
C ASP A 186 18.25 -3.76 -27.52
N TYR A 187 17.83 -3.64 -26.26
CA TYR A 187 17.30 -2.40 -25.65
C TYR A 187 15.99 -1.88 -26.26
N SER A 188 15.34 -2.65 -27.13
CA SER A 188 14.05 -2.30 -27.75
C SER A 188 12.92 -3.16 -27.17
N PRO A 189 11.76 -2.56 -26.81
CA PRO A 189 10.62 -3.32 -26.30
C PRO A 189 10.06 -4.25 -27.36
N THR A 190 9.64 -5.44 -26.94
CA THR A 190 8.79 -6.32 -27.75
C THR A 190 7.31 -6.04 -27.49
N SER A 191 6.42 -6.73 -28.22
CA SER A 191 4.98 -6.72 -27.95
C SER A 191 4.55 -7.69 -26.83
N GLN A 192 5.48 -8.50 -26.30
CA GLN A 192 5.16 -9.52 -25.31
C GLN A 192 5.13 -8.94 -23.90
N ARG A 193 4.07 -9.28 -23.16
CA ARG A 193 3.87 -8.93 -21.76
C ARG A 193 3.17 -10.07 -21.03
N SER A 194 3.48 -10.23 -19.74
CA SER A 194 2.71 -11.06 -18.81
C SER A 194 2.07 -10.15 -17.77
N SER A 195 0.93 -10.58 -17.22
CA SER A 195 0.29 -9.96 -16.06
C SER A 195 0.48 -10.84 -14.83
N GLY A 196 0.73 -10.24 -13.66
CA GLY A 196 1.01 -10.99 -12.44
C GLY A 196 2.41 -11.61 -12.41
N ASP A 197 2.62 -12.50 -11.45
CA ASP A 197 3.98 -12.92 -11.09
C ASP A 197 4.63 -13.88 -12.09
N ALA A 198 3.86 -14.79 -12.70
CA ALA A 198 4.39 -15.78 -13.61
C ALA A 198 4.57 -15.21 -15.02
N PHE A 199 5.66 -15.58 -15.70
CA PHE A 199 5.85 -15.25 -17.11
C PHE A 199 6.40 -16.41 -17.93
N SER A 200 6.08 -16.41 -19.21
CA SER A 200 6.68 -17.27 -20.23
C SER A 200 6.62 -16.57 -21.58
N PHE A 201 7.78 -16.32 -22.16
CA PHE A 201 7.97 -15.60 -23.42
C PHE A 201 8.64 -16.50 -24.45
N GLN A 202 8.23 -16.37 -25.71
CA GLN A 202 8.92 -16.99 -26.85
C GLN A 202 9.53 -15.89 -27.71
N ILE A 203 10.84 -15.70 -27.60
CA ILE A 203 11.57 -14.60 -28.21
C ILE A 203 12.18 -15.08 -29.52
N GLY A 204 11.88 -14.38 -30.61
CA GLY A 204 12.55 -14.57 -31.90
C GLY A 204 13.83 -13.74 -31.97
N LEU A 205 14.97 -14.38 -32.28
CA LEU A 205 16.29 -13.78 -32.38
C LEU A 205 16.95 -14.17 -33.71
N SER A 206 17.58 -13.21 -34.38
CA SER A 206 18.38 -13.45 -35.58
C SER A 206 19.75 -14.05 -35.26
N ASP A 207 20.51 -14.49 -36.27
CA ASP A 207 21.92 -14.86 -36.07
C ASP A 207 22.71 -13.67 -35.52
N GLY A 208 23.64 -13.97 -34.60
CA GLY A 208 24.49 -12.99 -33.94
C GLY A 208 24.22 -12.86 -32.44
N ARG A 209 24.78 -11.78 -31.87
CA ARG A 209 24.70 -11.48 -30.43
C ARG A 209 23.49 -10.60 -30.14
N HIS A 210 22.68 -11.04 -29.20
CA HIS A 210 21.52 -10.32 -28.68
C HIS A 210 21.61 -10.11 -27.17
N VAL A 211 21.14 -8.97 -26.68
CA VAL A 211 20.88 -8.72 -25.25
C VAL A 211 19.38 -8.89 -25.01
N VAL A 212 19.01 -9.83 -24.15
CA VAL A 212 17.63 -9.98 -23.69
C VAL A 212 17.52 -9.36 -22.30
N GLU A 213 16.53 -8.50 -22.12
CA GLU A 213 16.23 -7.84 -20.85
C GLU A 213 14.75 -8.07 -20.50
N LEU A 214 14.49 -8.58 -19.31
CA LEU A 214 13.18 -8.63 -18.68
C LEU A 214 13.05 -7.42 -17.76
N ARG A 215 11.90 -6.75 -17.80
CA ARG A 215 11.53 -5.70 -16.83
C ARG A 215 10.23 -6.06 -16.16
N ALA A 216 10.23 -6.09 -14.83
CA ALA A 216 9.05 -6.29 -14.02
C ALA A 216 8.68 -4.97 -13.34
N LYS A 217 7.39 -4.75 -13.17
CA LYS A 217 6.83 -3.59 -12.50
C LYS A 217 5.70 -4.05 -11.58
N ASP A 218 5.66 -3.54 -10.35
CA ASP A 218 4.55 -3.78 -9.41
C ASP A 218 3.41 -2.77 -9.58
N LEU A 219 2.33 -2.93 -8.79
CA LEU A 219 1.20 -1.99 -8.81
C LEU A 219 1.54 -0.61 -8.23
N ALA A 220 2.58 -0.50 -7.40
CA ALA A 220 3.09 0.76 -6.84
C ALA A 220 3.97 1.56 -7.82
N GLY A 221 4.43 0.91 -8.88
CA GLY A 221 5.33 1.43 -9.89
C GLY A 221 6.81 1.24 -9.63
N ASN A 222 7.22 0.42 -8.65
CA ASN A 222 8.61 0.03 -8.50
C ASN A 222 8.98 -0.97 -9.61
N GLU A 223 10.22 -0.87 -10.11
CA GLU A 223 10.68 -1.65 -11.26
C GLU A 223 11.93 -2.46 -10.91
N ALA A 224 12.05 -3.63 -11.52
CA ALA A 224 13.24 -4.46 -11.50
C ALA A 224 13.59 -4.93 -12.90
N SER A 225 14.86 -5.29 -13.13
CA SER A 225 15.32 -5.79 -14.43
C SER A 225 16.24 -7.00 -14.29
N TYR A 226 16.12 -7.94 -15.23
CA TYR A 226 17.00 -9.10 -15.35
C TYR A 226 17.49 -9.19 -16.79
N SER A 227 18.79 -9.38 -17.02
CA SER A 227 19.35 -9.42 -18.38
C SER A 227 20.38 -10.51 -18.57
N PHE A 228 20.46 -11.03 -19.79
CA PHE A 228 21.42 -12.03 -20.21
C PHE A 228 21.72 -11.89 -21.71
N VAL A 229 22.80 -12.51 -22.16
CA VAL A 229 23.26 -12.47 -23.56
C VAL A 229 22.92 -13.77 -24.27
N VAL A 230 22.52 -13.68 -25.52
CA VAL A 230 22.26 -14.83 -26.39
C VAL A 230 23.11 -14.70 -27.65
N TRP A 231 23.79 -15.77 -28.01
CA TRP A 231 24.44 -15.94 -29.30
C TRP A 231 23.66 -16.97 -30.11
N VAL A 232 23.14 -16.54 -31.24
CA VAL A 232 22.45 -17.40 -32.20
C VAL A 232 23.41 -17.69 -33.35
N GLU A 233 23.67 -18.96 -33.61
CA GLU A 233 24.50 -19.43 -34.71
C GLU A 233 23.82 -20.60 -35.43
N THR A 234 23.06 -20.26 -36.47
CA THR A 234 22.25 -21.24 -37.20
C THR A 234 22.95 -21.84 -38.42
N ASP A 235 24.14 -21.37 -38.81
CA ASP A 235 24.88 -21.99 -39.89
C ASP A 235 25.31 -23.40 -39.45
N ALA A 236 24.80 -24.39 -40.19
CA ALA A 236 25.41 -25.70 -40.22
C ALA A 236 26.71 -25.53 -40.99
N LEU A 237 27.87 -25.79 -40.36
CA LEU A 237 29.14 -25.91 -41.07
C LEU A 237 28.94 -26.83 -42.30
N VAL A 238 28.83 -26.25 -43.50
CA VAL A 238 28.81 -27.03 -44.74
C VAL A 238 30.24 -27.49 -44.95
N MET A 239 30.55 -28.71 -44.53
CA MET A 239 31.72 -29.41 -45.05
C MET A 239 31.48 -29.63 -46.54
N SER A 240 32.02 -28.76 -47.40
CA SER A 240 32.23 -29.13 -48.80
C SER A 240 33.25 -30.28 -48.84
N PRO A 241 32.99 -31.40 -49.54
CA PRO A 241 33.99 -32.45 -49.72
C PRO A 241 35.29 -31.86 -50.31
N PRO A 242 36.48 -32.35 -49.93
CA PRO A 242 37.71 -31.90 -50.56
C PRO A 242 37.62 -32.13 -52.06
N GLU A 243 37.92 -31.10 -52.86
CA GLU A 243 37.97 -31.20 -54.31
C GLU A 243 38.83 -32.41 -54.69
N THR A 244 38.23 -33.38 -55.38
CA THR A 244 38.98 -34.51 -55.93
C THR A 244 39.95 -33.95 -56.97
N GLY A 245 41.23 -33.92 -56.60
CA GLY A 245 42.32 -33.46 -57.44
C GLY A 245 42.23 -34.06 -58.84
N ARG A 246 42.10 -33.18 -59.83
CA ARG A 246 42.17 -33.51 -61.25
C ARG A 246 43.57 -34.06 -61.53
N ARG A 247 43.72 -35.39 -61.60
CA ARG A 247 44.96 -36.01 -62.09
C ARG A 247 45.15 -35.59 -63.55
N HIS A 248 46.16 -34.77 -63.80
CA HIS A 248 46.69 -34.57 -65.14
C HIS A 248 47.29 -35.90 -65.64
N PRO A 249 46.91 -36.41 -66.83
CA PRO A 249 47.65 -37.51 -67.44
C PRO A 249 49.00 -36.96 -67.94
N HIS A 250 50.09 -37.57 -67.47
CA HIS A 250 51.39 -37.45 -68.12
C HIS A 250 51.36 -38.21 -69.46
N LEU A 251 52.05 -37.60 -70.43
CA LEU A 251 52.32 -38.01 -71.82
C LEU A 251 52.42 -39.51 -72.09
#